data_AF-A0A7Y7ZIA8-F1
#
_entry.id   AF-A0A7Y7ZIA8-F1
#
_cell.length_a   1.000
_cell.length_b   1.000
_cell.length_c   1.000
_cell.angle_alpha   90.00
_cell.angle_beta   90.00
_cell.angle_gamma   90.00
#
_symmetry.space_group_name_H-M   'P 1'
#
loop_
_entity.id
_entity.type
_entity.pdbx_description
1 polymer ?
#
loop_
_entity_poly.entity_id
_entity_poly.type
_entity_poly.pdbx_seq_one_letter_code
_entity_poly.pdbx_strand_id
1 'polypeptide(L)'
;MDCKDLKEKIKAATIAAINRMTNEFSGHAVCAFALYSDTDARTLAPSFNLKSNLEAMQSSDPDDAIYYKWAPAEWSHEAYAAELFDGISEELGFVRKV
;
A
#
# COMPACT_ATOMS: atom_id res chain seq x y z
N MET A 1 13.34 17.35 -5.36
CA MET A 1 13.70 16.40 -4.30
C MET A 1 14.79 15.48 -4.82
N ASP A 2 15.87 15.27 -4.07
CA ASP A 2 16.87 14.26 -4.44
C ASP A 2 16.31 12.84 -4.19
N CYS A 3 16.79 11.85 -4.95
CA CYS A 3 16.34 10.47 -4.81
C CYS A 3 16.59 9.90 -3.41
N LYS A 4 17.65 10.33 -2.72
CA LYS A 4 17.95 9.89 -1.36
C LYS A 4 16.91 10.41 -0.37
N ASP A 5 16.54 11.69 -0.50
CA ASP A 5 15.53 12.32 0.35
C ASP A 5 14.15 11.67 0.14
N LEU A 6 13.79 11.39 -1.12
CA LEU A 6 12.55 10.67 -1.45
C LEU A 6 12.51 9.29 -0.78
N LYS A 7 13.60 8.53 -0.89
CA LYS A 7 13.68 7.19 -0.31
C LYS A 7 13.52 7.21 1.22
N GLU A 8 14.15 8.14 1.91
CA GLU A 8 14.03 8.25 3.37
C GLU A 8 12.62 8.69 3.79
N LYS A 9 11.97 9.61 3.06
CA LYS A 9 10.57 9.98 3.30
C LYS A 9 9.62 8.80 3.12
N ILE A 10 9.75 8.06 2.01
CA ILE A 10 8.94 6.87 1.73
C ILE A 10 9.15 5.83 2.84
N LYS A 11 10.40 5.59 3.25
CA LYS A 11 10.72 4.64 4.32
C LYS A 11 10.08 5.05 5.64
N ALA A 12 10.18 6.32 6.03
CA ALA A 12 9.58 6.83 7.26
C ALA A 12 8.05 6.67 7.26
N ALA A 13 7.38 7.06 6.16
CA ALA A 13 5.93 6.89 6.00
C ALA A 13 5.52 5.41 6.01
N THR A 14 6.28 4.54 5.33
CA THR A 14 6.03 3.09 5.30
C THR A 14 6.15 2.46 6.69
N ILE A 15 7.18 2.82 7.46
CA ILE A 15 7.35 2.34 8.84
C ILE A 15 6.18 2.81 9.71
N ALA A 16 5.75 4.08 9.56
CA ALA A 16 4.60 4.60 10.29
C ALA A 16 3.31 3.83 9.94
N ALA A 17 3.07 3.56 8.65
CA ALA A 17 1.93 2.77 8.19
C ALA A 17 1.95 1.33 8.74
N ILE A 18 3.11 0.65 8.70
CA ILE A 18 3.26 -0.70 9.25
C ILE A 18 3.05 -0.73 10.76
N ASN A 19 3.61 0.24 11.50
CA ASN A 19 3.41 0.33 12.95
C ASN A 19 1.94 0.58 13.31
N ARG A 20 1.25 1.44 12.56
CA ARG A 20 -0.18 1.69 12.76
C ARG A 20 -1.00 0.45 12.46
N MET A 21 -0.76 -0.19 11.31
CA MET A 21 -1.40 -1.46 10.91
C MET A 21 -1.20 -2.55 11.96
N THR A 22 0.03 -2.79 12.39
CA THR A 22 0.32 -3.86 13.37
C THR A 22 -0.31 -3.59 14.74
N ASN A 23 -0.51 -2.33 15.13
CA ASN A 23 -1.22 -1.98 16.35
C ASN A 23 -2.74 -2.19 16.21
N GLU A 24 -3.35 -1.54 15.19
CA GLU A 24 -4.80 -1.59 14.94
C GLU A 24 -5.30 -3.01 14.64
N PHE A 25 -4.47 -3.83 13.98
CA PHE A 25 -4.79 -5.18 13.55
C PHE A 25 -4.00 -6.26 14.30
N SER A 26 -3.53 -5.98 15.52
CA SER A 26 -2.73 -6.91 16.34
C SER A 26 -3.38 -8.29 16.59
N GLY A 27 -4.70 -8.40 16.50
CA GLY A 27 -5.45 -9.67 16.59
C GLY A 27 -5.73 -10.37 15.25
N HIS A 28 -5.30 -9.80 14.13
CA HIS A 28 -5.57 -10.31 12.79
C HIS A 28 -4.28 -10.78 12.11
N ALA A 29 -4.37 -11.84 11.31
CA ALA A 29 -3.26 -12.32 10.50
C ALA A 29 -3.11 -11.48 9.24
N VAL A 30 -2.20 -10.51 9.24
CA VAL A 30 -1.76 -9.79 8.02
C VAL A 30 -0.87 -10.72 7.19
N CYS A 31 -1.14 -10.86 5.89
CA CYS A 31 -0.39 -11.77 5.00
C CYS A 31 0.30 -11.09 3.82
N ALA A 32 -0.04 -9.82 3.52
CA ALA A 32 0.57 -9.08 2.43
C ALA A 32 0.62 -7.59 2.77
N PHE A 33 1.62 -6.90 2.23
CA PHE A 33 1.76 -5.45 2.24
C PHE A 33 2.37 -5.02 0.92
N ALA A 34 1.88 -3.94 0.35
CA ALA A 34 2.38 -3.36 -0.90
C ALA A 34 2.37 -1.84 -0.78
N LEU A 35 3.31 -1.22 -1.49
CA LEU A 35 3.28 0.18 -1.81
C LEU A 35 3.13 0.27 -3.33
N TYR A 36 2.08 0.95 -3.79
CA TYR A 36 1.80 1.11 -5.21
C TYR A 36 1.61 2.59 -5.55
N SER A 37 1.58 2.87 -6.84
CA SER A 37 1.49 4.20 -7.41
C SER A 37 0.49 4.22 -8.56
N ASP A 38 0.00 5.41 -8.91
CA ASP A 38 -0.76 5.60 -10.13
C ASP A 38 0.10 5.43 -11.40
N THR A 39 -0.55 5.47 -12.55
CA THR A 39 0.09 5.30 -13.86
C THR A 39 1.17 6.33 -14.16
N ASP A 40 1.11 7.51 -13.53
CA ASP A 40 2.04 8.62 -13.73
C ASP A 40 3.15 8.66 -12.67
N ALA A 41 3.18 7.69 -11.75
CA ALA A 41 4.07 7.63 -10.60
C ALA A 41 3.99 8.86 -9.66
N ARG A 42 2.81 9.49 -9.55
CA ARG A 42 2.61 10.75 -8.80
C ARG A 42 2.02 10.57 -7.41
N THR A 43 1.34 9.46 -7.18
CA THR A 43 0.72 9.14 -5.89
C THR A 43 1.41 7.93 -5.28
N LEU A 44 1.53 7.87 -3.96
CA LEU A 44 1.96 6.66 -3.28
C LEU A 44 0.89 6.27 -2.27
N ALA A 45 0.41 5.05 -2.40
CA ALA A 45 -0.59 4.49 -1.52
C ALA A 45 -0.13 3.12 -1.04
N PRO A 46 -0.12 2.87 0.27
CA PRO A 46 0.13 1.54 0.77
C PRO A 46 -1.18 0.75 0.83
N SER A 47 -1.07 -0.57 0.83
CA SER A 47 -2.19 -1.47 1.06
C SER A 47 -1.69 -2.72 1.76
N PHE A 48 -2.57 -3.36 2.52
CA PHE A 48 -2.29 -4.65 3.11
C PHE A 48 -3.49 -5.57 2.98
N ASN A 49 -3.22 -6.87 3.06
CA ASN A 49 -4.26 -7.89 3.04
C ASN A 49 -4.26 -8.71 4.33
N LEU A 50 -5.47 -9.05 4.76
CA LEU A 50 -5.67 -10.03 5.81
C LEU A 50 -5.75 -11.43 5.21
N LYS A 51 -5.17 -12.41 5.90
CA LYS A 51 -5.22 -13.82 5.49
C LYS A 51 -6.65 -14.31 5.32
N SER A 52 -7.55 -13.92 6.23
CA SER A 52 -8.96 -14.26 6.16
C SER A 52 -9.65 -13.73 4.90
N ASN A 53 -9.30 -12.51 4.46
CA ASN A 53 -9.83 -11.94 3.22
C ASN A 53 -9.30 -12.69 2.00
N LEU A 54 -8.00 -12.98 1.96
CA LEU A 54 -7.40 -13.76 0.86
C LEU A 54 -8.05 -15.15 0.74
N GLU A 55 -8.21 -15.86 1.86
CA GLU A 55 -8.84 -17.17 1.89
C GLU A 55 -10.31 -17.12 1.43
N ALA A 56 -11.05 -16.09 1.84
CA ALA A 56 -12.43 -15.89 1.41
C ALA A 56 -12.54 -15.67 -0.11
N MET A 57 -11.75 -14.74 -0.67
CA MET A 57 -11.75 -14.43 -2.10
C MET A 57 -11.34 -15.64 -2.96
N GLN A 58 -10.27 -16.35 -2.56
CA GLN A 58 -9.82 -17.56 -3.26
C GLN A 58 -10.81 -18.73 -3.17
N SER A 59 -11.63 -18.77 -2.12
CA SER A 59 -12.68 -19.77 -1.99
C SER A 59 -13.92 -19.43 -2.81
N SER A 60 -14.26 -18.14 -2.94
CA SER A 60 -15.41 -17.69 -3.74
C SER A 60 -15.16 -17.69 -5.24
N ASP A 61 -13.93 -17.40 -5.65
CA ASP A 61 -13.51 -17.40 -7.05
C ASP A 61 -12.09 -18.00 -7.18
N PRO A 62 -11.99 -19.34 -7.24
CA PRO A 62 -10.71 -20.03 -7.31
C PRO A 62 -9.94 -19.78 -8.62
N ASP A 63 -10.63 -19.43 -9.70
CA ASP A 63 -10.01 -19.23 -11.02
C ASP A 63 -9.10 -17.99 -11.02
N ASP A 64 -9.45 -16.96 -10.23
CA ASP A 64 -8.67 -15.74 -10.03
C ASP A 64 -7.80 -15.73 -8.76
N ALA A 65 -7.52 -16.91 -8.18
CA ALA A 65 -6.79 -17.00 -6.92
C ALA A 65 -5.40 -16.33 -6.92
N ILE A 66 -4.69 -16.33 -8.06
CA ILE A 66 -3.40 -15.65 -8.23
C ILE A 66 -3.59 -14.13 -8.21
N TYR A 67 -4.67 -13.64 -8.82
CA TYR A 67 -4.97 -12.21 -8.89
C TYR A 67 -5.20 -11.66 -7.48
N TYR A 68 -6.05 -12.30 -6.66
CA TYR A 68 -6.30 -11.87 -5.27
C TYR A 68 -5.04 -11.89 -4.39
N LYS A 69 -4.06 -12.74 -4.70
CA LYS A 69 -2.80 -12.78 -3.96
C LYS A 69 -1.92 -11.55 -4.23
N TRP A 70 -1.97 -11.01 -5.45
CA TRP A 70 -0.98 -10.02 -5.92
C TRP A 70 -1.55 -8.66 -6.30
N ALA A 71 -2.87 -8.50 -6.42
CA ALA A 71 -3.51 -7.25 -6.79
C ALA A 71 -3.96 -6.46 -5.54
N PRO A 72 -3.28 -5.35 -5.17
CA PRO A 72 -3.64 -4.57 -3.98
C PRO A 72 -5.05 -3.97 -4.01
N ALA A 73 -5.61 -3.76 -5.20
CA ALA A 73 -6.99 -3.30 -5.39
C ALA A 73 -8.04 -4.30 -4.87
N GLU A 74 -7.68 -5.59 -4.75
CA GLU A 74 -8.58 -6.64 -4.23
C GLU A 74 -8.32 -6.95 -2.74
N TRP A 75 -7.37 -6.25 -2.12
CA TRP A 75 -7.01 -6.50 -0.73
C TRP A 75 -7.98 -5.80 0.21
N SER A 76 -8.13 -6.35 1.42
CA SER A 76 -9.12 -5.85 2.37
C SER A 76 -8.94 -4.39 2.79
N HIS A 77 -7.72 -3.85 2.64
CA HIS A 77 -7.38 -2.48 3.04
C HIS A 77 -6.55 -1.82 1.93
N GLU A 78 -7.17 -1.54 0.80
CA GLU A 78 -6.63 -0.67 -0.25
C GLU A 78 -6.41 0.76 0.29
N ALA A 79 -5.31 1.42 -0.13
CA ALA A 79 -4.96 2.80 0.24
C ALA A 79 -4.95 3.10 1.75
N TYR A 80 -4.64 2.11 2.59
CA TYR A 80 -4.66 2.26 4.05
C TYR A 80 -3.65 3.29 4.56
N ALA A 81 -4.06 4.25 5.39
CA ALA A 81 -3.14 5.28 5.90
C ALA A 81 -2.42 6.08 4.79
N ALA A 82 -3.06 6.25 3.62
CA ALA A 82 -2.53 7.02 2.49
C ALA A 82 -2.15 8.45 2.87
N GLU A 83 -2.79 9.03 3.89
CA GLU A 83 -2.48 10.38 4.38
C GLU A 83 -1.03 10.53 4.88
N LEU A 84 -0.37 9.43 5.26
CA LEU A 84 1.05 9.43 5.63
C LEU A 84 1.97 9.69 4.43
N PHE A 85 1.44 9.58 3.21
CA PHE A 85 2.15 9.73 1.94
C PHE A 85 1.71 10.98 1.16
N ASP A 86 0.72 11.75 1.65
CA ASP A 86 0.18 12.92 0.94
C ASP A 86 1.28 13.93 0.60
N GLY A 87 2.11 14.32 1.57
CA GLY A 87 3.20 15.26 1.33
C GLY A 87 4.26 14.73 0.34
N ILE A 88 4.48 13.42 0.28
CA ILE A 88 5.37 12.80 -0.71
C ILE A 88 4.73 12.89 -2.10
N SER A 89 3.44 12.56 -2.19
CA SER A 89 2.66 12.57 -3.44
C SER A 89 2.52 13.99 -4.00
N GLU A 90 2.31 14.98 -3.14
CA GLU A 90 2.32 16.40 -3.52
C GLU A 90 3.67 16.77 -4.15
N GLU A 91 4.79 16.44 -3.50
CA GLU A 91 6.12 16.71 -4.02
C GLU A 91 6.40 16.01 -5.36
N LEU A 92 5.91 14.78 -5.54
CA LEU A 92 6.01 14.04 -6.82
C LEU A 92 5.15 14.70 -7.92
N GLY A 93 3.95 15.18 -7.58
CA GLY A 93 3.05 15.88 -8.49
C GLY A 93 3.59 17.23 -8.97
N PHE A 94 4.40 17.91 -8.16
CA PHE A 94 5.01 19.20 -8.50
C PHE A 94 6.28 19.12 -9.34
N VAL A 95 6.83 17.93 -9.61
CA VAL A 95 7.98 17.77 -10.52
C VAL A 95 7.53 18.09 -11.95
N ARG A 96 7.53 19.38 -12.31
CA ARG A 96 7.20 19.87 -13.65
C ARG A 96 8.26 19.42 -14.65
N LYS A 97 7.73 18.80 -15.71
CA LYS A 97 8.24 18.71 -17.10
C LYS A 97 9.53 19.48 -17.36
N VAL A 98 10.59 18.74 -17.69
CA VAL A 98 11.71 19.25 -18.49
C VAL A 98 11.19 19.54 -19.90
#